data_AF-A0A2W6CRH3-F1
#
_entry.id   AF-A0A2W6CRH3-F1
#
_cell.length_a   1.000
_cell.length_b   1.000
_cell.length_c   1.000
_cell.angle_alpha   90.00
_cell.angle_beta   90.00
_cell.angle_gamma   90.00
#
_symmetry.space_group_name_H-M   'P 1'
#
loop_
_entity.id
_entity.type
_entity.pdbx_description
1 polymer ?
#
loop_
_entity_poly.entity_id
_entity_poly.type
_entity_poly.pdbx_seq_one_letter_code
_entity_poly.pdbx_strand_id
1 'polypeptide(L)'
;MSRCVGISVGGDSVRAVVAGADRSVSPVSVPAVLVLAPGAGALVGAQAERFAAPGGAVFRDFTGRVGDPVPVVGSDGSARLGADLVAMTIGGVLRRCAASSDLAHLAIAHPSDWGPYEVSVLRSALTCTEAEGLPTSLVSSPVATVTAAVAAGVMRFSETVIVADIGGHGTEVALVTGAENQAGRLEATSRTDDLSSAELDRALARHVLEQVRSRLPAPDLHDQANRAIVRGVVAACRVGREDLVRHTSTVIDVSLPSHKIPVRVVRAEFESLIREPILGGLSAIAHLMDQARENGIKVDAILLTGEVARTPLLSELLSAQSASRVVIPPFPEWAAASGAAHIAARRPQPRVIAPRSPARPNLPPSQPRQSPVNQPPPPRRSPKTPSAASQAVPAVPHVRSTGKERKWTLRWGALQVTAALISNSQPQPSGLPDYGLSRLHGAVPRHG
;
A
#
# COMPACT_ATOMS: atom_id res chain seq x y z
N MET A 1 22.36 0.06 -17.02
CA MET A 1 21.25 1.00 -16.77
C MET A 1 21.08 1.09 -15.27
N SER A 2 21.10 2.29 -14.69
CA SER A 2 20.92 2.47 -13.24
C SER A 2 19.52 2.05 -12.81
N ARG A 3 19.39 1.53 -11.58
CA ARG A 3 18.10 1.08 -11.04
C ARG A 3 17.29 2.28 -10.55
N CYS A 4 15.99 2.27 -10.80
CA CYS A 4 15.04 3.24 -10.26
C CYS A 4 13.97 2.50 -9.45
N VAL A 5 13.46 3.11 -8.39
CA VAL A 5 12.42 2.52 -7.56
C VAL A 5 11.23 3.46 -7.51
N GLY A 6 10.04 2.90 -7.73
CA GLY A 6 8.76 3.53 -7.45
C GLY A 6 8.15 2.92 -6.21
N ILE A 7 7.74 3.75 -5.25
CA ILE A 7 7.01 3.34 -4.05
C ILE A 7 5.65 4.02 -4.06
N SER A 8 4.58 3.31 -3.73
CA SER A 8 3.27 3.90 -3.41
C SER A 8 2.94 3.71 -1.94
N VAL A 9 2.50 4.79 -1.30
CA VAL A 9 2.03 4.79 0.09
C VAL A 9 0.50 4.79 0.07
N GLY A 10 -0.10 3.66 0.42
CA GLY A 10 -1.54 3.52 0.62
C GLY A 10 -1.91 3.53 2.10
N GLY A 11 -3.21 3.57 2.40
CA GLY A 11 -3.72 3.52 3.77
C GLY A 11 -3.39 2.22 4.51
N ASP A 12 -3.41 1.10 3.79
CA ASP A 12 -3.27 -0.26 4.31
C ASP A 12 -1.93 -0.93 4.00
N SER A 13 -1.20 -0.41 3.01
CA SER A 13 -0.05 -1.07 2.42
C SER A 13 0.92 -0.07 1.78
N VAL A 14 2.19 -0.43 1.77
CA VAL A 14 3.25 0.26 1.03
C VAL A 14 3.79 -0.72 0.00
N ARG A 15 3.74 -0.32 -1.27
CA ARG A 15 4.12 -1.16 -2.41
C ARG A 15 5.30 -0.54 -3.14
N ALA A 16 6.20 -1.38 -3.64
CA ALA A 16 7.38 -0.94 -4.37
C ALA A 16 7.61 -1.77 -5.64
N VAL A 17 8.03 -1.08 -6.69
CA VAL A 17 8.38 -1.64 -7.99
C VAL A 17 9.75 -1.11 -8.40
N VAL A 18 10.63 -2.01 -8.85
CA VAL A 18 11.97 -1.65 -9.34
C VAL A 18 11.95 -1.63 -10.86
N ALA A 19 12.40 -0.51 -11.45
CA ALA A 19 12.62 -0.38 -12.89
C ALA A 19 14.13 -0.41 -13.20
N GLY A 20 14.55 -1.19 -14.20
CA GLY A 20 15.96 -1.34 -14.60
C GLY A 20 16.23 -2.59 -15.43
N ALA A 21 17.49 -2.80 -15.84
CA ALA A 21 17.91 -3.87 -16.76
C ALA A 21 17.73 -5.30 -16.22
N ASP A 22 17.46 -5.45 -14.93
CA ASP A 22 17.26 -6.73 -14.27
C ASP A 22 15.79 -6.88 -13.88
N ARG A 23 15.03 -7.58 -14.72
CA ARG A 23 13.61 -7.92 -14.49
C ARG A 23 13.40 -8.98 -13.40
N SER A 24 14.46 -9.45 -12.73
CA SER A 24 14.36 -10.51 -11.71
C SER A 24 13.84 -10.01 -10.35
N VAL A 25 13.81 -8.69 -10.11
CA VAL A 25 13.34 -8.15 -8.83
C VAL A 25 11.82 -8.15 -8.79
N SER A 26 11.26 -9.02 -7.95
CA SER A 26 9.81 -9.09 -7.72
C SER A 26 9.31 -7.83 -7.00
N PRO A 27 8.10 -7.33 -7.34
CA PRO A 27 7.46 -6.26 -6.58
C PRO A 27 7.37 -6.61 -5.08
N VAL A 28 7.51 -5.60 -4.23
CA VAL A 28 7.42 -5.76 -2.77
C VAL A 28 6.14 -5.09 -2.29
N SER A 29 5.29 -5.83 -1.58
CA SER A 29 4.17 -5.27 -0.84
C SER A 29 4.36 -5.58 0.64
N VAL A 30 4.19 -4.57 1.48
CA VAL A 30 4.16 -4.72 2.94
C VAL A 30 2.90 -4.04 3.48
N PRO A 31 2.25 -4.58 4.52
CA PRO A 31 1.23 -3.84 5.25
C PRO A 31 1.78 -2.51 5.79
N ALA A 32 0.92 -1.50 5.95
CA ALA A 32 1.22 -0.23 6.61
C ALA A 32 1.34 -0.42 8.13
N VAL A 33 2.26 -1.31 8.52
CA VAL A 33 2.56 -1.69 9.89
C VAL A 33 4.06 -1.61 10.06
N LEU A 34 4.50 -0.80 11.01
CA LEU A 34 5.90 -0.64 11.35
C LEU A 34 6.15 -1.21 12.73
N VAL A 35 7.19 -2.01 12.87
CA VAL A 35 7.68 -2.45 14.18
C VAL A 35 9.05 -1.86 14.42
N LEU A 36 9.20 -1.08 15.49
CA LEU A 36 10.50 -0.63 15.96
C LEU A 36 11.01 -1.63 17.00
N ALA A 37 11.98 -2.44 16.60
CA ALA A 37 12.58 -3.45 17.46
C ALA A 37 13.89 -2.94 18.07
N PRO A 38 14.12 -3.12 19.38
CA PRO A 38 15.41 -2.79 20.00
C PRO A 38 16.57 -3.47 19.26
N GLY A 39 17.56 -2.69 18.83
CA GLY A 39 18.77 -3.19 18.14
C GLY A 39 18.60 -3.61 16.67
N ALA A 40 17.38 -3.88 16.19
CA ALA A 40 17.11 -4.25 14.79
C ALA A 40 16.54 -3.08 13.95
N GLY A 41 16.13 -1.99 14.60
CA GLY A 41 15.62 -0.79 13.93
C GLY A 41 14.21 -0.97 13.39
N ALA A 42 13.90 -0.26 12.30
CA ALA A 42 12.59 -0.25 11.65
C ALA A 42 12.34 -1.53 10.83
N LEU A 43 11.33 -2.31 11.21
CA LEU A 43 10.94 -3.56 10.54
C LEU A 43 9.59 -3.39 9.84
N VAL A 44 9.48 -3.98 8.65
CA VAL A 44 8.26 -3.96 7.81
C VAL A 44 7.93 -5.37 7.29
N GLY A 45 6.67 -5.60 6.89
CA GLY A 45 6.22 -6.87 6.30
C GLY A 45 6.40 -8.08 7.23
N ALA A 46 6.78 -9.23 6.67
CA ALA A 46 6.93 -10.47 7.43
C ALA A 46 7.93 -10.38 8.62
N GLN A 47 8.90 -9.45 8.58
CA GLN A 47 9.77 -9.21 9.73
C GLN A 47 9.02 -8.49 10.85
N ALA A 48 8.23 -7.47 10.52
CA ALA A 48 7.38 -6.78 11.49
C ALA A 48 6.42 -7.75 12.18
N GLU A 49 5.77 -8.64 11.43
CA GLU A 49 4.84 -9.63 11.98
C GLU A 49 5.49 -10.58 12.99
N ARG A 50 6.72 -11.04 12.72
CA ARG A 50 7.47 -11.93 13.61
C ARG A 50 7.90 -11.23 14.91
N PHE A 51 8.21 -9.94 14.83
CA PHE A 51 8.72 -9.14 15.95
C PHE A 51 7.65 -8.32 16.69
N ALA A 52 6.40 -8.35 16.22
CA ALA A 52 5.28 -7.73 16.93
C ALA A 52 4.98 -8.40 18.28
N ALA A 53 5.33 -9.68 18.45
CA ALA A 53 5.10 -10.44 19.67
C ALA A 53 6.21 -10.31 20.76
N PRO A 54 7.53 -10.21 20.43
CA PRO A 54 8.60 -10.21 21.43
C PRO A 54 9.00 -8.82 22.01
N GLY A 55 8.10 -7.83 22.04
CA GLY A 55 8.37 -6.53 22.68
C GLY A 55 8.89 -5.40 21.78
N GLY A 56 8.65 -5.47 20.46
CA GLY A 56 8.82 -4.33 19.57
C GLY A 56 7.63 -3.36 19.63
N ALA A 57 7.88 -2.07 19.43
CA ALA A 57 6.83 -1.06 19.35
C ALA A 57 6.10 -1.17 18.01
N VAL A 58 4.82 -1.56 18.01
CA VAL A 58 4.00 -1.71 16.81
C VAL A 58 3.24 -0.41 16.55
N PHE A 59 3.39 0.14 15.34
CA PHE A 59 2.66 1.31 14.85
C PHE A 59 1.76 0.94 13.66
N ARG A 60 0.56 1.50 13.64
CA ARG A 60 -0.48 1.32 12.62
C ARG A 60 -1.16 2.67 12.34
N ASP A 61 -1.96 2.73 11.28
CA ASP A 61 -2.82 3.89 10.96
C ASP A 61 -2.06 5.24 10.90
N PHE A 62 -0.78 5.18 10.53
CA PHE A 62 0.12 6.34 10.56
C PHE A 62 0.24 7.06 9.21
N THR A 63 -0.21 6.45 8.12
CA THR A 63 -0.07 7.00 6.76
C THR A 63 -0.91 8.27 6.58
N GLY A 64 -2.11 8.32 7.15
CA GLY A 64 -2.96 9.52 7.19
C GLY A 64 -2.55 10.56 8.26
N ARG A 65 -1.42 10.36 8.96
CA ARG A 65 -0.94 11.22 10.06
C ARG A 65 0.27 12.07 9.67
N VAL A 66 0.64 12.10 8.39
CA VAL A 66 1.69 12.99 7.90
C VAL A 66 1.22 14.43 7.99
N GLY A 67 2.04 15.32 8.55
CA GLY A 67 1.65 16.71 8.82
C GLY A 67 0.86 16.90 10.13
N ASP A 68 0.34 15.84 10.74
CA ASP A 68 -0.33 15.96 12.04
C ASP A 68 0.71 16.15 13.16
N PRO A 69 0.62 17.23 13.96
CA PRO A 69 1.53 17.44 15.09
C PRO A 69 1.31 16.47 16.26
N VAL A 70 0.17 15.76 16.31
CA VAL A 70 -0.14 14.77 17.34
C VAL A 70 0.51 13.43 16.99
N PRO A 71 1.46 12.94 17.81
CA PRO A 71 2.15 11.69 17.55
C PRO A 71 1.21 10.47 17.54
N VAL A 72 1.57 9.48 16.73
CA VAL A 72 1.00 8.13 16.79
C VAL A 72 1.65 7.38 17.95
N VAL A 73 0.83 6.73 18.76
CA VAL A 73 1.28 5.95 19.93
C VAL A 73 1.44 4.48 19.53
N GLY A 74 2.63 3.94 19.76
CA GLY A 74 2.94 2.53 19.54
C GLY A 74 2.37 1.64 20.64
N SER A 75 2.35 0.33 20.39
CA SER A 75 1.85 -0.67 21.34
C SER A 75 2.57 -0.70 22.69
N ASP A 76 3.79 -0.14 22.77
CA ASP A 76 4.60 -0.01 23.97
C ASP A 76 4.43 1.36 24.68
N GLY A 77 3.54 2.21 24.17
CA GLY A 77 3.33 3.57 24.67
C GLY A 77 4.31 4.62 24.14
N SER A 78 5.28 4.23 23.30
CA SER A 78 6.18 5.19 22.65
C SER A 78 5.44 6.04 21.61
N ALA A 79 5.88 7.28 21.40
CA ALA A 79 5.21 8.24 20.52
C ALA A 79 6.13 8.65 19.36
N ARG A 80 5.59 8.66 18.14
CA ARG A 80 6.30 9.06 16.91
C ARG A 80 5.41 9.87 15.99
N LEU A 81 5.97 10.84 15.27
CA LEU A 81 5.21 11.58 14.25
C LEU A 81 4.86 10.69 13.07
N GLY A 82 3.70 10.92 12.44
CA GLY A 82 3.25 10.11 11.30
C GLY A 82 4.24 10.14 10.14
N ALA A 83 4.82 11.31 9.85
CA ALA A 83 5.84 11.47 8.82
C ALA A 83 7.09 10.61 9.05
N ASP A 84 7.57 10.52 10.29
CA ASP A 84 8.71 9.67 10.64
C ASP A 84 8.38 8.20 10.41
N LEU A 85 7.17 7.77 10.79
CA LEU A 85 6.71 6.39 10.61
C LEU A 85 6.58 6.02 9.13
N VAL A 86 6.04 6.92 8.29
CA VAL A 86 5.99 6.72 6.84
C VAL A 86 7.41 6.66 6.25
N ALA A 87 8.29 7.60 6.60
CA ALA A 87 9.66 7.63 6.11
C ALA A 87 10.43 6.36 6.50
N MET A 88 10.34 5.92 7.76
CA MET A 88 10.97 4.68 8.24
C MET A 88 10.42 3.45 7.52
N THR A 89 9.12 3.43 7.21
CA THR A 89 8.49 2.35 6.43
C THR A 89 9.05 2.32 5.01
N ILE A 90 9.16 3.49 4.36
CA ILE A 90 9.79 3.64 3.04
C ILE A 90 11.24 3.14 3.07
N GLY A 91 12.02 3.54 4.07
CA GLY A 91 13.39 3.06 4.27
C GLY A 91 13.47 1.53 4.42
N GLY A 92 12.57 0.95 5.22
CA GLY A 92 12.45 -0.51 5.37
C GLY A 92 12.08 -1.22 4.06
N VAL A 93 11.21 -0.65 3.25
CA VAL A 93 10.86 -1.17 1.92
C VAL A 93 12.04 -1.06 0.96
N LEU A 94 12.79 0.04 0.98
CA LEU A 94 13.99 0.23 0.15
C LEU A 94 15.05 -0.83 0.46
N ARG A 95 15.33 -1.13 1.73
CA ARG A 95 16.25 -2.21 2.13
C ARG A 95 15.87 -3.57 1.54
N ARG A 96 14.57 -3.82 1.31
CA ARG A 96 14.07 -5.07 0.73
C ARG A 96 14.17 -5.10 -0.80
N CYS A 97 14.07 -3.93 -1.45
CA CYS A 97 14.04 -3.82 -2.91
C CYS A 97 15.42 -3.62 -3.54
N ALA A 98 16.35 -2.99 -2.82
CA ALA A 98 17.64 -2.58 -3.37
C ALA A 98 18.79 -2.88 -2.40
N ALA A 99 19.82 -3.57 -2.90
CA ALA A 99 21.17 -3.39 -2.37
C ALA A 99 21.62 -1.97 -2.74
N SER A 100 21.97 -1.16 -1.75
CA SER A 100 21.99 0.32 -1.79
C SER A 100 22.93 0.99 -2.81
N SER A 101 23.78 0.26 -3.54
CA SER A 101 24.88 0.87 -4.30
C SER A 101 24.50 1.45 -5.67
N ASP A 102 23.36 1.09 -6.26
CA ASP A 102 23.08 1.34 -7.70
C ASP A 102 21.75 2.09 -7.97
N LEU A 103 21.11 2.66 -6.95
CA LEU A 103 19.84 3.36 -7.12
C LEU A 103 20.07 4.79 -7.64
N ALA A 104 19.62 5.07 -8.86
CA ALA A 104 19.74 6.39 -9.46
C ALA A 104 18.61 7.35 -9.07
N HIS A 105 17.39 6.83 -8.87
CA HIS A 105 16.23 7.68 -8.57
C HIS A 105 15.16 6.92 -7.79
N LEU A 106 14.58 7.59 -6.79
CA LEU A 106 13.41 7.15 -6.05
C LEU A 106 12.22 8.05 -6.39
N ALA A 107 11.08 7.46 -6.73
CA ALA A 107 9.81 8.20 -6.79
C ALA A 107 8.82 7.60 -5.79
N ILE A 108 8.15 8.46 -5.05
CA ILE A 108 7.16 8.09 -4.04
C ILE A 108 5.81 8.68 -4.48
N ALA A 109 4.88 7.79 -4.80
CA ALA A 109 3.46 8.07 -4.99
C ALA A 109 2.78 8.19 -3.62
N HIS A 110 2.29 9.38 -3.28
CA HIS A 110 1.61 9.67 -2.03
C HIS A 110 0.09 9.81 -2.22
N PRO A 111 -0.73 9.60 -1.18
CA PRO A 111 -2.17 9.86 -1.22
C PRO A 111 -2.52 11.23 -1.80
N SER A 112 -3.64 11.34 -2.53
CA SER A 112 -4.00 12.60 -3.22
C SER A 112 -4.46 13.73 -2.31
N ASP A 113 -4.82 13.43 -1.07
CA ASP A 113 -5.22 14.41 -0.05
C ASP A 113 -4.03 15.18 0.54
N TRP A 114 -2.79 14.73 0.28
CA TRP A 114 -1.58 15.41 0.74
C TRP A 114 -1.29 16.66 -0.09
N GLY A 115 -1.22 17.81 0.59
CA GLY A 115 -0.81 19.07 0.03
C GLY A 115 0.70 19.32 0.10
N PRO A 116 1.14 20.55 -0.24
CA PRO A 116 2.54 20.94 -0.19
C PRO A 116 3.18 20.79 1.20
N TYR A 117 2.38 20.97 2.26
CA TYR A 117 2.85 20.86 3.63
C TYR A 117 3.23 19.41 3.97
N GLU A 118 2.33 18.46 3.80
CA GLU A 118 2.55 17.04 4.07
C GLU A 118 3.74 16.50 3.26
N VAL A 119 3.82 16.88 1.98
CA VAL A 119 4.94 16.56 1.09
C VAL A 119 6.27 17.11 1.62
N SER A 120 6.29 18.33 2.16
CA SER A 120 7.49 18.94 2.74
C SER A 120 7.94 18.25 4.04
N VAL A 121 6.97 17.88 4.89
CA VAL A 121 7.22 17.18 6.15
C VAL A 121 7.76 15.78 5.87
N LEU A 122 7.16 15.02 4.94
CA LEU A 122 7.70 13.72 4.53
C LEU A 122 9.10 13.87 3.95
N ARG A 123 9.34 14.87 3.08
CA ARG A 123 10.67 15.11 2.49
C ARG A 123 11.73 15.30 3.56
N SER A 124 11.39 16.02 4.63
CA SER A 124 12.28 16.24 5.78
C SER A 124 12.51 14.94 6.55
N ALA A 125 11.46 14.16 6.83
CA ALA A 125 11.59 12.88 7.52
C ALA A 125 12.44 11.84 6.74
N LEU A 126 12.39 11.86 5.41
CA LEU A 126 13.16 10.96 4.55
C LEU A 126 14.68 11.13 4.69
N THR A 127 15.18 12.30 5.13
CA THR A 127 16.63 12.52 5.33
C THR A 127 17.20 11.71 6.49
N CYS A 128 16.36 11.10 7.32
CA CYS A 128 16.78 10.26 8.45
C CYS A 128 16.67 8.76 8.14
N THR A 129 16.67 8.38 6.86
CA THR A 129 16.37 7.02 6.39
C THR A 129 17.30 6.61 5.24
N GLU A 130 17.11 5.40 4.70
CA GLU A 130 17.80 4.94 3.48
C GLU A 130 17.61 5.83 2.26
N ALA A 131 16.59 6.69 2.26
CA ALA A 131 16.38 7.65 1.18
C ALA A 131 17.31 8.88 1.26
N GLU A 132 18.10 9.02 2.33
CA GLU A 132 19.04 10.14 2.50
C GLU A 132 20.03 10.21 1.34
N GLY A 133 20.18 11.41 0.75
CA GLY A 133 21.07 11.65 -0.39
C GLY A 133 20.58 11.09 -1.73
N LEU A 134 19.48 10.32 -1.76
CA LEU A 134 18.93 9.78 -3.01
C LEU A 134 18.09 10.84 -3.73
N PRO A 135 18.27 11.03 -5.06
CA PRO A 135 17.37 11.83 -5.86
C PRO A 135 15.93 11.32 -5.74
N THR A 136 15.07 12.10 -5.06
CA THR A 136 13.73 11.66 -4.69
C THR A 136 12.64 12.58 -5.24
N SER A 137 11.71 12.01 -6.01
CA SER A 137 10.47 12.64 -6.47
C SER A 137 9.30 12.26 -5.56
N LEU A 138 8.46 13.22 -5.24
CA LEU A 138 7.15 12.99 -4.63
C LEU A 138 6.10 13.36 -5.70
N VAL A 139 5.13 12.48 -5.90
CA VAL A 139 4.04 12.62 -6.88
C VAL A 139 2.76 12.09 -6.26
N SER A 140 1.59 12.62 -6.63
CA SER A 140 0.34 12.03 -6.18
C SER A 140 0.09 10.66 -6.82
N SER A 141 -0.45 9.73 -6.05
CA SER A 141 -0.85 8.38 -6.48
C SER A 141 -1.72 8.37 -7.73
N PRO A 142 -2.76 9.21 -7.89
CA PRO A 142 -3.55 9.21 -9.13
C PRO A 142 -2.74 9.62 -10.37
N VAL A 143 -1.83 10.59 -10.25
CA VAL A 143 -0.96 11.01 -11.37
C VAL A 143 0.05 9.92 -11.73
N ALA A 144 0.61 9.24 -10.73
CA ALA A 144 1.45 8.08 -10.95
C ALA A 144 0.67 6.95 -11.65
N THR A 145 -0.56 6.67 -11.21
CA THR A 145 -1.43 5.65 -11.80
C THR A 145 -1.74 5.95 -13.27
N VAL A 146 -2.09 7.19 -13.62
CA VAL A 146 -2.25 7.61 -15.02
C VAL A 146 -0.95 7.39 -15.81
N THR A 147 0.21 7.71 -15.22
CA THR A 147 1.51 7.46 -15.86
C THR A 147 1.75 5.99 -16.17
N ALA A 148 1.36 5.08 -15.27
CA ALA A 148 1.43 3.64 -15.51
C ALA A 148 0.48 3.19 -16.62
N ALA A 149 -0.75 3.70 -16.65
CA ALA A 149 -1.73 3.41 -17.70
C ALA A 149 -1.24 3.87 -19.08
N VAL A 150 -0.63 5.06 -19.16
CA VAL A 150 -0.02 5.56 -20.40
C VAL A 150 1.19 4.72 -20.81
N ALA A 151 2.05 4.34 -19.86
CA ALA A 151 3.20 3.48 -20.14
C ALA A 151 2.78 2.07 -20.64
N ALA A 152 1.61 1.58 -20.22
CA ALA A 152 1.02 0.34 -20.69
C ALA A 152 0.29 0.47 -22.05
N GLY A 153 0.17 1.69 -22.61
CA GLY A 153 -0.48 1.94 -23.89
C GLY A 153 -2.01 1.89 -23.86
N VAL A 154 -2.64 1.92 -22.68
CA VAL A 154 -4.11 1.87 -22.53
C VAL A 154 -4.75 3.25 -22.37
N MET A 155 -3.93 4.32 -22.37
CA MET A 155 -4.33 5.70 -22.12
C MET A 155 -3.33 6.68 -22.75
N ARG A 156 -3.72 7.94 -22.95
CA ARG A 156 -2.86 9.04 -23.40
C ARG A 156 -2.76 10.12 -22.33
N PHE A 157 -1.62 10.81 -22.26
CA PHE A 157 -1.43 11.93 -21.32
C PHE A 157 -2.36 13.12 -21.56
N SER A 158 -2.97 13.24 -22.74
CA SER A 158 -3.92 14.31 -23.06
C SER A 158 -5.34 14.04 -22.55
N GLU A 159 -5.65 12.82 -22.12
CA GLU A 159 -6.99 12.45 -21.66
C GLU A 159 -7.22 13.00 -20.24
N THR A 160 -8.42 13.51 -20.00
CA THR A 160 -8.88 13.85 -18.65
C THR A 160 -9.59 12.65 -18.05
N VAL A 161 -9.17 12.26 -16.85
CA VAL A 161 -9.47 10.94 -16.29
C VAL A 161 -9.89 11.06 -14.85
N ILE A 162 -10.94 10.32 -14.47
CA ILE A 162 -11.20 10.04 -13.05
C ILE A 162 -10.48 8.75 -12.69
N VAL A 163 -9.56 8.83 -11.73
CA VAL A 163 -8.90 7.67 -11.15
C VAL A 163 -9.67 7.25 -9.91
N ALA A 164 -10.13 6.01 -9.85
CA ALA A 164 -10.74 5.43 -8.65
C ALA A 164 -9.86 4.28 -8.14
N ASP A 165 -9.14 4.54 -7.04
CA ASP A 165 -8.28 3.56 -6.36
C ASP A 165 -9.01 2.93 -5.19
N ILE A 166 -9.36 1.65 -5.33
CA ILE A 166 -10.11 0.91 -4.32
C ILE A 166 -9.14 0.12 -3.44
N GLY A 167 -8.80 0.71 -2.29
CA GLY A 167 -7.87 0.16 -1.31
C GLY A 167 -8.52 -0.74 -0.26
N GLY A 168 -7.74 -1.10 0.77
CA GLY A 168 -8.19 -1.87 1.94
C GLY A 168 -9.31 -1.22 2.73
N HIS A 169 -9.22 0.09 2.93
CA HIS A 169 -10.07 0.82 3.89
C HIS A 169 -10.96 1.89 3.28
N GLY A 170 -10.97 2.03 1.95
CA GLY A 170 -11.81 3.00 1.26
C GLY A 170 -11.43 3.10 -0.21
N THR A 171 -12.17 3.95 -0.92
CA THR A 171 -11.92 4.31 -2.30
C THR A 171 -11.52 5.78 -2.37
N GLU A 172 -10.38 6.04 -2.98
CA GLU A 172 -9.91 7.37 -3.34
C GLU A 172 -10.31 7.65 -4.79
N VAL A 173 -11.03 8.75 -5.02
CA VAL A 173 -11.49 9.16 -6.34
C VAL A 173 -10.89 10.51 -6.68
N ALA A 174 -10.14 10.60 -7.78
CA ALA A 174 -9.38 11.78 -8.14
C ALA A 174 -9.58 12.16 -9.60
N LEU A 175 -9.80 13.45 -9.86
CA LEU A 175 -9.85 14.02 -11.20
C LEU A 175 -8.44 14.45 -11.61
N VAL A 176 -7.92 13.82 -12.67
CA VAL A 176 -6.61 14.14 -13.25
C VAL A 176 -6.81 14.69 -14.66
N THR A 177 -6.43 15.94 -14.88
CA THR A 177 -6.43 16.54 -16.21
C THR A 177 -5.12 16.24 -16.93
N GLY A 178 -5.26 15.88 -18.20
CA GLY A 178 -4.15 15.65 -19.09
C GLY A 178 -3.62 16.93 -19.73
N ALA A 179 -2.34 16.92 -20.11
CA ALA A 179 -1.75 17.91 -20.99
C ALA A 179 -0.70 17.23 -21.88
N GLU A 180 -0.54 17.71 -23.12
CA GLU A 180 0.43 17.14 -24.05
C GLU A 180 1.83 17.11 -23.43
N ASN A 181 2.43 15.91 -23.38
CA ASN A 181 3.78 15.69 -22.89
C ASN A 181 4.06 16.14 -21.43
N GLN A 182 3.04 16.38 -20.61
CA GLN A 182 3.19 16.71 -19.20
C GLN A 182 2.63 15.61 -18.30
N ALA A 183 3.13 15.55 -17.06
CA ALA A 183 2.49 14.77 -16.02
C ALA A 183 1.10 15.38 -15.75
N GLY A 184 0.07 14.55 -15.64
CA GLY A 184 -1.30 15.03 -15.39
C GLY A 184 -1.38 15.87 -14.12
N ARG A 185 -2.34 16.80 -14.08
CA ARG A 185 -2.58 17.66 -12.91
C ARG A 185 -3.77 17.12 -12.12
N LEU A 186 -3.58 16.99 -10.80
CA LEU A 186 -4.67 16.66 -9.89
C LEU A 186 -5.53 17.91 -9.68
N GLU A 187 -6.79 17.87 -10.09
CA GLU A 187 -7.74 18.99 -9.97
C GLU A 187 -8.56 18.90 -8.68
N ALA A 188 -9.03 17.69 -8.37
CA ALA A 188 -9.91 17.44 -7.25
C ALA A 188 -9.75 15.99 -6.80
N THR A 189 -10.01 15.75 -5.52
CA THR A 189 -10.04 14.42 -4.93
C THR A 189 -11.15 14.32 -3.90
N SER A 190 -11.70 13.12 -3.76
CA SER A 190 -12.64 12.75 -2.72
C SER A 190 -12.34 11.33 -2.25
N ARG A 191 -12.86 10.99 -1.08
CA ARG A 191 -12.74 9.66 -0.49
C ARG A 191 -14.09 9.19 0.00
N THR A 192 -14.38 7.91 -0.20
CA THR A 192 -15.53 7.21 0.38
C THR A 192 -15.07 5.92 1.05
N ASP A 193 -15.71 5.57 2.16
CA ASP A 193 -15.50 4.29 2.85
C ASP A 193 -16.55 3.24 2.47
N ASP A 194 -17.55 3.62 1.63
CA ASP A 194 -18.65 2.74 1.20
C ASP A 194 -18.16 1.56 0.36
N LEU A 195 -17.06 1.77 -0.38
CA LEU A 195 -16.40 0.76 -1.18
C LEU A 195 -14.95 0.58 -0.73
N SER A 196 -14.65 -0.61 -0.22
CA SER A 196 -13.29 -1.02 0.14
C SER A 196 -13.12 -2.52 -0.01
N SER A 197 -11.90 -2.97 -0.33
CA SER A 197 -11.62 -4.41 -0.45
C SER A 197 -11.84 -5.16 0.87
N ALA A 198 -11.53 -4.55 2.02
CA ALA A 198 -11.80 -5.18 3.30
C ALA A 198 -13.30 -5.27 3.63
N GLU A 199 -14.15 -4.36 3.14
CA GLU A 199 -15.60 -4.53 3.27
C GLU A 199 -16.10 -5.68 2.39
N LEU A 200 -15.58 -5.84 1.18
CA LEU A 200 -15.94 -6.99 0.33
C LEU A 200 -15.53 -8.31 0.97
N ASP A 201 -14.32 -8.37 1.54
CA ASP A 201 -13.81 -9.54 2.27
C ASP A 201 -14.67 -9.85 3.50
N ARG A 202 -15.10 -8.81 4.25
CA ARG A 202 -15.98 -8.96 5.42
C ARG A 202 -17.40 -9.39 5.04
N ALA A 203 -17.95 -8.87 3.95
CA ALA A 203 -19.27 -9.28 3.45
C ALA A 203 -19.27 -10.78 3.09
N LEU A 204 -18.23 -11.23 2.38
CA LEU A 204 -18.03 -12.65 2.07
C LEU A 204 -17.79 -13.49 3.33
N ALA A 205 -16.98 -13.02 4.28
CA ALA A 205 -16.74 -13.72 5.54
C ALA A 205 -18.00 -13.88 6.39
N ARG A 206 -18.85 -12.85 6.48
CA ARG A 206 -20.16 -12.93 7.15
C ARG A 206 -21.02 -14.01 6.53
N HIS A 207 -21.08 -14.05 5.19
CA HIS A 207 -21.83 -15.08 4.47
C HIS A 207 -21.31 -16.50 4.73
N VAL A 208 -19.98 -16.70 4.65
CA VAL A 208 -19.33 -18.00 4.91
C VAL A 208 -19.56 -18.46 6.35
N LEU A 209 -19.41 -17.57 7.34
CA LEU A 209 -19.63 -17.90 8.76
C LEU A 209 -21.08 -18.28 9.04
N GLU A 210 -22.05 -17.63 8.40
CA GLU A 210 -23.47 -17.98 8.58
C GLU A 210 -23.77 -19.39 8.05
N GLN A 211 -23.18 -19.79 6.91
CA GLN A 211 -23.37 -21.14 6.36
C GLN A 211 -22.85 -22.27 7.28
N VAL A 212 -21.84 -21.98 8.10
CA VAL A 212 -21.24 -22.98 9.02
C VAL A 212 -21.60 -22.74 10.48
N ARG A 213 -22.52 -21.80 10.76
CA ARG A 213 -22.85 -21.33 12.12
C ARG A 213 -23.13 -22.46 13.12
N SER A 214 -23.86 -23.49 12.70
CA SER A 214 -24.20 -24.65 13.55
C SER A 214 -23.00 -25.53 13.94
N ARG A 215 -21.86 -25.34 13.26
CA ARG A 215 -20.61 -26.09 13.47
C ARG A 215 -19.52 -25.23 14.12
N LEU A 216 -19.78 -23.94 14.31
CA LEU A 216 -18.86 -23.04 14.99
C LEU A 216 -18.99 -23.20 16.52
N PRO A 217 -17.90 -22.96 17.27
CA PRO A 217 -18.00 -22.81 18.72
C PRO A 217 -18.95 -21.65 19.08
N ALA A 218 -19.45 -21.65 20.32
CA ALA A 218 -20.29 -20.57 20.81
C ALA A 218 -19.60 -19.21 20.59
N PRO A 219 -20.28 -18.23 19.98
CA PRO A 219 -19.67 -16.97 19.62
C PRO A 219 -19.36 -16.16 20.88
N ASP A 220 -18.08 -16.08 21.22
CA ASP A 220 -17.54 -15.17 22.23
C ASP A 220 -16.36 -14.40 21.62
N LEU A 221 -16.55 -13.11 21.35
CA LEU A 221 -15.51 -12.26 20.77
C LEU A 221 -14.44 -11.84 21.80
N HIS A 222 -14.67 -12.05 23.09
CA HIS A 222 -13.66 -11.86 24.13
C HIS A 222 -12.66 -13.03 24.19
N ASP A 223 -13.01 -14.19 23.64
CA ASP A 223 -12.09 -15.31 23.46
C ASP A 223 -11.10 -15.06 22.31
N GLN A 224 -9.81 -15.20 22.62
CA GLN A 224 -8.72 -15.07 21.65
C GLN A 224 -8.78 -16.14 20.56
N ALA A 225 -9.22 -17.36 20.87
CA ALA A 225 -9.32 -18.43 19.89
C ALA A 225 -10.43 -18.14 18.87
N ASN A 226 -11.61 -17.72 19.34
CA ASN A 226 -12.68 -17.24 18.47
C ASN A 226 -12.25 -16.06 17.58
N ARG A 227 -11.54 -15.05 18.12
CA ARG A 227 -11.00 -13.96 17.30
C ARG A 227 -10.00 -14.46 16.25
N ALA A 228 -9.20 -15.48 16.56
CA ALA A 228 -8.25 -16.07 15.61
C ALA A 228 -8.97 -16.80 14.47
N ILE A 229 -10.06 -17.52 14.76
CA ILE A 229 -10.91 -18.15 13.76
C ILE A 229 -11.49 -17.10 12.81
N VAL A 230 -12.09 -16.03 13.33
CA VAL A 230 -12.68 -14.95 12.51
C VAL A 230 -11.62 -14.30 11.61
N ARG A 231 -10.43 -13.97 12.14
CA ARG A 231 -9.32 -13.43 11.33
C ARG A 231 -8.90 -14.42 10.24
N GLY A 232 -8.84 -15.71 10.55
CA GLY A 232 -8.53 -16.77 9.60
C GLY A 232 -9.56 -16.84 8.46
N VAL A 233 -10.85 -16.73 8.78
CA VAL A 233 -11.92 -16.73 7.78
C VAL A 233 -11.86 -15.49 6.89
N VAL A 234 -11.63 -14.30 7.44
CA VAL A 234 -11.46 -13.08 6.63
C VAL A 234 -10.26 -13.22 5.68
N ALA A 235 -9.13 -13.75 6.16
CA ALA A 235 -7.96 -14.00 5.32
C ALA A 235 -8.25 -15.04 4.21
N ALA A 236 -8.98 -16.12 4.52
CA ALA A 236 -9.39 -17.11 3.53
C ALA A 236 -10.40 -16.53 2.51
N CYS A 237 -11.30 -15.65 2.94
CA CYS A 237 -12.26 -14.98 2.07
C CYS A 237 -11.58 -13.98 1.13
N ARG A 238 -10.48 -13.32 1.54
CA ARG A 238 -9.68 -12.49 0.64
C ARG A 238 -9.15 -13.30 -0.54
N VAL A 239 -8.56 -14.46 -0.27
CA VAL A 239 -8.09 -15.38 -1.32
C VAL A 239 -9.27 -15.88 -2.16
N GLY A 240 -10.37 -16.27 -1.52
CA GLY A 240 -11.57 -16.72 -2.21
C GLY A 240 -12.18 -15.65 -3.13
N ARG A 241 -12.19 -14.37 -2.71
CA ARG A 241 -12.62 -13.25 -3.56
C ARG A 241 -11.73 -13.13 -4.80
N GLU A 242 -10.41 -13.19 -4.62
CA GLU A 242 -9.46 -13.13 -5.74
C GLU A 242 -9.68 -14.28 -6.74
N ASP A 243 -9.99 -15.48 -6.24
CA ASP A 243 -10.39 -16.62 -7.08
C ASP A 243 -11.70 -16.35 -7.83
N LEU A 244 -12.71 -15.79 -7.15
CA LEU A 244 -14.03 -15.50 -7.73
C LEU A 244 -13.97 -14.46 -8.85
N VAL A 245 -12.94 -13.61 -8.90
CA VAL A 245 -12.70 -12.73 -10.05
C VAL A 245 -12.40 -13.55 -11.32
N ARG A 246 -11.69 -14.68 -11.20
CA ARG A 246 -11.25 -15.52 -12.33
C ARG A 246 -12.18 -16.69 -12.61
N HIS A 247 -12.79 -17.24 -11.57
CA HIS A 247 -13.60 -18.45 -11.60
C HIS A 247 -15.06 -18.15 -11.22
N THR A 248 -15.99 -18.97 -11.71
CA THR A 248 -17.42 -18.84 -11.37
C THR A 248 -17.77 -19.38 -9.98
N SER A 249 -16.83 -20.09 -9.35
CA SER A 249 -16.97 -20.61 -7.98
C SER A 249 -15.61 -20.92 -7.37
N THR A 250 -15.53 -20.88 -6.04
CA THR A 250 -14.37 -21.32 -5.25
C THR A 250 -14.82 -22.09 -4.00
N VAL A 251 -13.87 -22.68 -3.28
CA VAL A 251 -14.08 -23.31 -1.98
C VAL A 251 -13.24 -22.58 -0.94
N ILE A 252 -13.89 -22.08 0.11
CA ILE A 252 -13.26 -21.38 1.22
C ILE A 252 -13.21 -22.32 2.42
N ASP A 253 -12.00 -22.63 2.88
CA ASP A 253 -11.79 -23.49 4.05
C ASP A 253 -11.88 -22.68 5.35
N VAL A 254 -12.96 -22.89 6.11
CA VAL A 254 -13.06 -22.39 7.49
C VAL A 254 -12.19 -23.26 8.38
N SER A 255 -11.04 -22.74 8.80
CA SER A 255 -10.10 -23.47 9.65
C SER A 255 -10.47 -23.33 11.13
N LEU A 256 -10.83 -24.44 11.76
CA LEU A 256 -11.05 -24.57 13.20
C LEU A 256 -9.87 -25.31 13.85
N PRO A 257 -9.69 -25.25 15.18
CA PRO A 257 -8.57 -25.91 15.84
C PRO A 257 -8.49 -27.42 15.59
N SER A 258 -9.63 -28.11 15.41
CA SER A 258 -9.69 -29.55 15.24
C SER A 258 -9.84 -30.04 13.79
N HIS A 259 -10.39 -29.20 12.90
CA HIS A 259 -10.71 -29.59 11.52
C HIS A 259 -10.93 -28.36 10.62
N LYS A 260 -11.10 -28.60 9.32
CA LYS A 260 -11.52 -27.59 8.35
C LYS A 260 -12.92 -27.88 7.86
N ILE A 261 -13.71 -26.83 7.61
CA ILE A 261 -15.02 -26.93 7.00
C ILE A 261 -14.96 -26.25 5.62
N PRO A 262 -15.04 -27.01 4.52
CA PRO A 262 -15.05 -26.43 3.18
C PRO A 262 -16.40 -25.79 2.88
N VAL A 263 -16.40 -24.56 2.39
CA VAL A 263 -17.59 -23.80 2.01
C VAL A 263 -17.50 -23.42 0.54
N ARG A 264 -18.37 -23.97 -0.30
CA ARG A 264 -18.45 -23.62 -1.72
C ARG A 264 -19.21 -22.31 -1.88
N VAL A 265 -18.62 -21.36 -2.60
CA VAL A 265 -19.25 -20.07 -2.93
C VAL A 265 -19.21 -19.89 -4.45
N VAL A 266 -20.31 -19.42 -5.04
CA VAL A 266 -20.37 -19.04 -6.46
C VAL A 266 -20.28 -17.52 -6.65
N ARG A 267 -19.78 -17.07 -7.81
CA ARG A 267 -19.59 -15.64 -8.11
C ARG A 267 -20.88 -14.83 -7.95
N ALA A 268 -22.01 -15.37 -8.40
CA ALA A 268 -23.31 -14.69 -8.30
C ALA A 268 -23.72 -14.41 -6.85
N GLU A 269 -23.41 -15.32 -5.91
CA GLU A 269 -23.66 -15.11 -4.48
C GLU A 269 -22.80 -13.96 -3.97
N PHE A 270 -21.49 -13.98 -4.26
CA PHE A 270 -20.57 -12.91 -3.89
C PHE A 270 -20.98 -11.56 -4.47
N GLU A 271 -21.32 -11.51 -5.75
CA GLU A 271 -21.78 -10.30 -6.44
C GLU A 271 -23.08 -9.74 -5.82
N SER A 272 -23.98 -10.59 -5.35
CA SER A 272 -25.16 -10.15 -4.60
C SER A 272 -24.80 -9.53 -3.25
N LEU A 273 -23.76 -10.01 -2.56
CA LEU A 273 -23.33 -9.47 -1.26
C LEU A 273 -22.68 -8.10 -1.37
N ILE A 274 -21.98 -7.84 -2.47
CA ILE A 274 -21.16 -6.63 -2.66
C ILE A 274 -21.83 -5.55 -3.51
N ARG A 275 -23.04 -5.81 -4.02
CA ARG A 275 -23.73 -4.87 -4.92
C ARG A 275 -23.93 -3.50 -4.27
N GLU A 276 -24.45 -3.46 -3.04
CA GLU A 276 -24.66 -2.21 -2.30
C GLU A 276 -23.35 -1.44 -2.04
N PRO A 277 -22.27 -2.06 -1.49
CA PRO A 277 -20.97 -1.40 -1.40
C PRO A 277 -20.46 -0.81 -2.73
N ILE A 278 -20.63 -1.55 -3.84
CA ILE A 278 -20.24 -1.04 -5.17
C ILE A 278 -21.06 0.18 -5.54
N LEU A 279 -22.39 0.16 -5.39
CA LEU A 279 -23.25 1.30 -5.70
C LEU A 279 -22.89 2.55 -4.87
N GLY A 280 -22.53 2.38 -3.59
CA GLY A 280 -22.01 3.46 -2.75
C GLY A 280 -20.71 4.06 -3.32
N GLY A 281 -19.74 3.22 -3.69
CA GLY A 281 -18.50 3.66 -4.34
C GLY A 281 -18.71 4.36 -5.68
N LEU A 282 -19.64 3.85 -6.51
CA LEU A 282 -19.99 4.46 -7.79
C LEU A 282 -20.64 5.83 -7.63
N SER A 283 -21.37 6.06 -6.54
CA SER A 283 -21.96 7.36 -6.23
C SER A 283 -20.89 8.44 -6.01
N ALA A 284 -19.75 8.09 -5.40
CA ALA A 284 -18.62 9.01 -5.26
C ALA A 284 -17.96 9.35 -6.61
N ILE A 285 -17.86 8.37 -7.51
CA ILE A 285 -17.37 8.59 -8.89
C ILE A 285 -18.32 9.52 -9.65
N ALA A 286 -19.63 9.25 -9.60
CA ALA A 286 -20.65 10.06 -10.25
C ALA A 286 -20.63 11.51 -9.73
N HIS A 287 -20.53 11.69 -8.41
CA HIS A 287 -20.43 13.02 -7.81
C HIS A 287 -19.24 13.82 -8.36
N LEU A 288 -18.06 13.21 -8.46
CA LEU A 288 -16.89 13.89 -9.02
C LEU A 288 -17.02 14.14 -10.53
N MET A 289 -17.68 13.25 -11.27
CA MET A 289 -18.01 13.47 -12.69
C MET A 289 -18.93 14.68 -12.88
N ASP A 290 -19.96 14.80 -12.05
CA ASP A 290 -20.89 15.92 -12.10
C ASP A 290 -20.19 17.24 -11.75
N GLN A 291 -19.36 17.26 -10.71
CA GLN A 291 -18.52 18.40 -10.37
C GLN A 291 -17.56 18.80 -11.51
N ALA A 292 -16.94 17.82 -12.18
CA ALA A 292 -16.09 18.10 -13.33
C ALA A 292 -16.90 18.76 -14.46
N ARG A 293 -18.08 18.23 -14.76
CA ARG A 293 -18.99 18.75 -15.80
C ARG A 293 -19.47 20.15 -15.49
N GLU A 294 -19.85 20.44 -14.25
CA GLU A 294 -20.26 21.77 -13.78
C GLU A 294 -19.14 22.80 -13.96
N ASN A 295 -17.89 22.39 -13.80
CA ASN A 295 -16.70 23.21 -14.02
C ASN A 295 -16.25 23.24 -15.50
N GLY A 296 -17.04 22.69 -16.43
CA GLY A 296 -16.71 22.65 -17.86
C GLY A 296 -15.59 21.68 -18.24
N ILE A 297 -15.23 20.75 -17.37
CA ILE A 297 -14.20 19.73 -17.59
C ILE A 297 -14.87 18.48 -18.16
N LYS A 298 -14.46 18.09 -19.38
CA LYS A 298 -14.91 16.85 -20.01
C LYS A 298 -14.04 15.67 -19.54
N VAL A 299 -14.66 14.65 -18.97
CA VAL A 299 -13.99 13.41 -18.56
C VAL A 299 -14.01 12.39 -19.70
N ASP A 300 -12.83 12.01 -20.18
CA ASP A 300 -12.67 11.07 -21.30
C ASP A 300 -12.74 9.60 -20.84
N ALA A 301 -12.24 9.29 -19.64
CA ALA A 301 -12.18 7.94 -19.13
C ALA A 301 -12.26 7.85 -17.59
N ILE A 302 -12.62 6.67 -17.10
CA ILE A 302 -12.54 6.30 -15.69
C ILE A 302 -11.50 5.18 -15.56
N LEU A 303 -10.45 5.42 -14.79
CA LEU A 303 -9.36 4.49 -14.53
C LEU A 303 -9.58 3.79 -13.19
N LEU A 304 -9.95 2.51 -13.23
CA LEU A 304 -10.15 1.69 -12.03
C LEU A 304 -8.82 1.03 -11.63
N THR A 305 -8.43 1.22 -10.37
CA THR A 305 -7.18 0.70 -9.80
C THR A 305 -7.39 0.16 -8.38
N GLY A 306 -6.39 -0.53 -7.82
CA GLY A 306 -6.49 -1.19 -6.52
C GLY A 306 -6.89 -2.67 -6.61
N GLU A 307 -7.05 -3.32 -5.46
CA GLU A 307 -7.11 -4.79 -5.35
C GLU A 307 -8.41 -5.40 -5.90
N VAL A 308 -9.48 -4.62 -5.92
CA VAL A 308 -10.81 -5.08 -6.37
C VAL A 308 -11.24 -4.46 -7.69
N ALA A 309 -10.35 -3.73 -8.37
CA ALA A 309 -10.62 -3.08 -9.65
C ALA A 309 -11.11 -4.05 -10.74
N ARG A 310 -10.71 -5.33 -10.64
CA ARG A 310 -11.06 -6.39 -11.59
C ARG A 310 -12.38 -7.10 -11.28
N THR A 311 -13.11 -6.68 -10.24
CA THR A 311 -14.40 -7.27 -9.91
C THR A 311 -15.36 -7.07 -11.09
N PRO A 312 -15.90 -8.15 -11.71
CA PRO A 312 -16.71 -8.03 -12.93
C PRO A 312 -17.92 -7.11 -12.75
N LEU A 313 -18.66 -7.29 -11.65
CA LEU A 313 -19.82 -6.44 -11.31
C LEU A 313 -19.48 -4.95 -11.26
N LEU A 314 -18.27 -4.56 -10.82
CA LEU A 314 -17.86 -3.16 -10.77
C LEU A 314 -17.78 -2.54 -12.17
N SER A 315 -17.15 -3.26 -13.11
CA SER A 315 -17.03 -2.79 -14.50
C SER A 315 -18.38 -2.78 -15.22
N GLU A 316 -19.22 -3.78 -14.96
CA GLU A 316 -20.58 -3.88 -15.50
C GLU A 316 -21.43 -2.69 -15.06
N LEU A 317 -21.54 -2.46 -13.74
CA LEU A 317 -22.36 -1.39 -13.19
C LEU A 317 -21.86 -0.01 -13.60
N LEU A 318 -20.54 0.20 -13.65
CA LEU A 318 -19.97 1.47 -14.07
C LEU A 318 -20.21 1.73 -15.57
N SER A 319 -20.05 0.71 -16.43
CA SER A 319 -20.31 0.83 -17.87
C SER A 319 -21.80 1.05 -18.18
N ALA A 320 -22.70 0.53 -17.35
CA ALA A 320 -24.14 0.77 -17.48
C ALA A 320 -24.57 2.19 -17.08
N GLN A 321 -23.81 2.83 -16.18
CA GLN A 321 -24.17 4.14 -15.60
C GLN A 321 -23.39 5.32 -16.22
N SER A 322 -22.24 5.06 -16.85
CA SER A 322 -21.36 6.11 -17.38
C SER A 322 -21.15 5.97 -18.88
N ALA A 323 -21.18 7.12 -19.58
CA ALA A 323 -20.80 7.20 -20.99
C ALA A 323 -19.28 7.26 -21.19
N SER A 324 -18.50 7.51 -20.14
CA SER A 324 -17.03 7.56 -20.20
C SER A 324 -16.46 6.15 -20.29
N ARG A 325 -15.34 6.01 -21.01
CA ARG A 325 -14.66 4.72 -21.17
C ARG A 325 -14.11 4.23 -19.84
N VAL A 326 -14.46 3.03 -19.42
CA VAL A 326 -13.84 2.37 -18.27
C VAL A 326 -12.53 1.70 -18.69
N VAL A 327 -11.44 1.99 -17.96
CA VAL A 327 -10.10 1.46 -18.23
C VAL A 327 -9.57 0.79 -16.95
N ILE A 328 -9.04 -0.41 -17.08
CA ILE A 328 -8.31 -1.11 -16.01
C ILE A 328 -6.89 -1.38 -16.53
N PRO A 329 -5.83 -0.91 -15.85
CA PRO A 329 -4.46 -1.15 -16.29
C PRO A 329 -4.07 -2.63 -16.08
N PRO A 330 -2.96 -3.11 -16.70
CA PRO A 330 -2.55 -4.52 -16.59
C PRO A 330 -2.22 -5.02 -15.17
N PHE A 331 -1.87 -4.13 -14.25
CA PHE A 331 -1.57 -4.45 -12.85
C PHE A 331 -2.17 -3.37 -11.94
N PRO A 332 -3.51 -3.35 -11.75
CA PRO A 332 -4.20 -2.27 -11.04
C PRO A 332 -3.72 -2.13 -9.58
N GLU A 333 -3.46 -3.23 -8.89
CA GLU A 333 -2.97 -3.21 -7.52
C GLU A 333 -1.53 -2.64 -7.38
N TRP A 334 -0.80 -2.50 -8.49
CA TRP A 334 0.57 -1.97 -8.55
C TRP A 334 0.69 -0.67 -9.35
N ALA A 335 -0.41 -0.10 -9.84
CA ALA A 335 -0.39 0.97 -10.83
C ALA A 335 0.32 2.22 -10.32
N ALA A 336 0.04 2.67 -9.11
CA ALA A 336 0.71 3.84 -8.51
C ALA A 336 2.24 3.62 -8.36
N ALA A 337 2.66 2.48 -7.79
CA ALA A 337 4.08 2.16 -7.62
C ALA A 337 4.81 2.00 -8.96
N SER A 338 4.18 1.34 -9.94
CA SER A 338 4.72 1.19 -11.30
C SER A 338 4.85 2.53 -12.02
N GLY A 339 3.85 3.39 -11.86
CA GLY A 339 3.85 4.75 -12.36
C GLY A 339 4.96 5.60 -11.78
N ALA A 340 5.15 5.54 -10.46
CA ALA A 340 6.27 6.17 -9.78
C ALA A 340 7.61 5.64 -10.34
N ALA A 341 7.76 4.33 -10.55
CA ALA A 341 8.97 3.75 -11.11
C ALA A 341 9.25 4.27 -12.54
N HIS A 342 8.22 4.44 -13.37
CA HIS A 342 8.34 5.07 -14.69
C HIS A 342 8.74 6.55 -14.61
N ILE A 343 8.19 7.31 -13.66
CA ILE A 343 8.58 8.70 -13.42
C ILE A 343 10.05 8.80 -13.02
N ALA A 344 10.49 7.91 -12.12
CA ALA A 344 11.88 7.83 -11.69
C ALA A 344 12.82 7.47 -12.86
N ALA A 345 12.42 6.55 -13.73
CA ALA A 345 13.22 6.13 -14.90
C ALA A 345 13.31 7.19 -16.01
N ARG A 346 12.30 8.07 -16.14
CA ARG A 346 12.28 9.13 -17.16
C ARG A 346 13.10 10.36 -16.79
N ARG A 347 13.45 10.54 -15.51
CA ARG A 347 14.24 11.71 -15.11
C ARG A 347 15.64 11.66 -15.72
N PRO A 348 16.12 12.76 -16.34
CA PRO A 348 17.50 12.84 -16.80
C PRO A 348 18.43 12.63 -15.60
N GLN A 349 19.28 11.62 -15.67
CA GLN A 349 20.33 11.46 -14.67
C GLN A 349 21.33 12.61 -14.83
N PRO A 350 21.75 13.26 -13.75
CA PRO A 350 22.91 14.13 -13.80
C PRO A 350 24.07 13.30 -14.36
N ARG A 351 24.55 13.65 -15.57
CA ARG A 351 25.83 13.09 -16.02
C ARG A 351 26.86 13.54 -15.01
N VAL A 352 27.51 12.60 -14.33
CA VAL A 352 28.76 12.89 -13.65
C VAL A 352 29.71 13.38 -14.73
N ILE A 353 29.90 14.70 -14.80
CA ILE A 353 30.99 15.27 -15.57
C ILE A 353 32.23 14.81 -14.81
N ALA A 354 32.84 13.71 -15.25
CA ALA A 354 34.17 13.38 -14.78
C ALA A 354 35.01 14.64 -14.95
N PRO A 355 35.71 15.14 -13.91
CA PRO A 355 36.54 16.32 -14.05
C PRO A 355 37.46 16.05 -15.23
N ARG A 356 37.33 16.85 -16.29
CA ARG A 356 38.30 16.85 -17.38
C ARG A 356 39.64 16.99 -16.70
N SER A 357 40.51 15.97 -16.81
CA SER A 357 41.88 16.12 -16.37
C SER A 357 42.37 17.45 -16.94
N PRO A 358 42.95 18.34 -16.11
CA PRO A 358 43.43 19.61 -16.62
C PRO A 358 44.30 19.33 -17.83
N ALA A 359 43.99 19.98 -18.95
CA ALA A 359 44.81 19.88 -20.14
C ALA A 359 46.25 20.15 -19.68
N ARG A 360 47.14 19.16 -19.85
CA ARG A 360 48.56 19.39 -19.60
C ARG A 360 48.93 20.64 -20.41
N PRO A 361 49.56 21.65 -19.80
CA PRO A 361 50.11 22.75 -20.58
C PRO A 361 50.95 22.16 -21.70
N ASN A 362 50.75 22.63 -22.93
CA ASN A 362 51.64 22.33 -24.05
C ASN A 362 53.03 22.82 -23.66
N LEU A 363 53.83 21.95 -23.06
CA LEU A 363 55.25 22.18 -22.90
C LEU A 363 55.85 22.12 -24.31
N PRO A 364 56.62 23.14 -24.73
CA PRO A 364 57.32 23.08 -26.01
C PRO A 364 58.21 21.83 -26.06
N PRO A 365 58.39 21.21 -27.24
CA PRO A 365 59.13 19.96 -27.36
C PRO A 365 60.54 20.11 -26.80
N SER A 366 60.82 19.36 -25.73
CA SER A 366 62.15 19.23 -25.16
C SER A 366 63.07 18.57 -26.18
N GLN A 367 64.15 19.24 -26.56
CA GLN A 367 65.20 18.65 -27.41
C GLN A 367 65.76 17.37 -26.76
N PRO A 368 66.13 16.36 -27.56
CA PRO A 368 66.60 15.09 -27.04
C PRO A 368 67.95 15.25 -26.33
N ARG A 369 67.95 15.10 -25.00
CA ARG A 369 69.18 14.85 -24.24
C ARG A 369 69.55 13.38 -24.40
N GLN A 370 70.71 13.15 -25.02
CA GLN A 370 71.35 11.84 -25.11
C GLN A 370 71.65 11.31 -23.69
N SER A 371 71.19 10.10 -23.38
CA SER A 371 71.58 9.37 -22.18
C SER A 371 72.78 8.47 -22.50
N PRO A 372 73.84 8.47 -21.68
CA PRO A 372 74.93 7.51 -21.84
C PRO A 372 74.52 6.10 -21.36
N VAL A 373 75.09 5.14 -22.07
CA VAL A 373 74.88 3.69 -22.02
C VAL A 373 75.63 3.04 -20.85
N ASN A 374 75.09 1.89 -20.40
CA ASN A 374 75.64 0.81 -19.57
C ASN A 374 75.64 0.97 -18.03
N GLN A 375 74.82 0.14 -17.36
CA GLN A 375 75.29 -1.05 -16.64
C GLN A 375 74.12 -1.96 -16.15
N PRO A 376 74.37 -3.28 -15.90
CA PRO A 376 73.35 -4.34 -15.92
C PRO A 376 72.79 -4.73 -14.53
N PRO A 377 71.70 -5.52 -14.47
CA PRO A 377 70.94 -5.78 -13.24
C PRO A 377 71.30 -7.11 -12.55
N PRO A 378 71.00 -7.24 -11.24
CA PRO A 378 70.72 -8.56 -10.66
C PRO A 378 69.47 -8.53 -9.73
N PRO A 379 68.99 -9.66 -9.16
CA PRO A 379 67.83 -10.38 -9.70
C PRO A 379 66.63 -10.46 -8.74
N ARG A 380 65.47 -10.86 -9.27
CA ARG A 380 64.23 -11.15 -8.52
C ARG A 380 64.37 -12.35 -7.57
N ARG A 381 63.83 -12.23 -6.36
CA ARG A 381 63.44 -13.36 -5.48
C ARG A 381 61.96 -13.26 -5.10
N SER A 382 61.27 -14.38 -5.26
CA SER A 382 59.86 -14.60 -4.88
C SER A 382 59.70 -14.76 -3.35
N PRO A 383 58.49 -14.51 -2.80
CA PRO A 383 58.29 -14.38 -1.36
C PRO A 383 58.13 -15.73 -0.64
N LYS A 384 58.62 -15.81 0.60
CA LYS A 384 58.32 -16.85 1.58
C LYS A 384 57.41 -16.27 2.67
N THR A 385 56.34 -17.02 3.00
CA THR A 385 55.56 -16.94 4.25
C THR A 385 56.43 -17.29 5.46
N PRO A 386 56.14 -16.75 6.66
CA PRO A 386 55.54 -17.61 7.70
C PRO A 386 54.58 -16.94 8.72
N SER A 387 53.58 -17.74 9.12
CA SER A 387 53.04 -18.06 10.47
C SER A 387 53.15 -17.11 11.69
N ALA A 388 51.96 -16.86 12.27
CA ALA A 388 51.51 -16.84 13.69
C ALA A 388 52.25 -16.06 14.80
N ALA A 389 51.51 -15.21 15.55
CA ALA A 389 51.12 -15.43 16.96
C ALA A 389 50.54 -14.16 17.67
N SER A 390 49.41 -14.38 18.36
CA SER A 390 48.98 -13.89 19.69
C SER A 390 48.87 -12.41 20.13
N GLN A 391 47.77 -12.16 20.87
CA GLN A 391 47.54 -11.17 21.95
C GLN A 391 47.32 -9.70 21.53
N ALA A 392 46.46 -8.86 22.12
CA ALA A 392 45.63 -8.90 23.32
C ALA A 392 44.47 -7.88 23.19
N VAL A 393 43.46 -8.02 24.06
CA VAL A 393 42.33 -7.10 24.32
C VAL A 393 42.79 -5.73 24.80
N PRO A 394 42.04 -4.64 24.54
CA PRO A 394 41.75 -3.72 25.62
C PRO A 394 40.28 -3.30 25.74
N ALA A 395 40.02 -2.81 26.95
CA ALA A 395 38.74 -2.66 27.63
C ALA A 395 37.90 -1.44 27.22
N VAL A 396 36.62 -1.57 27.55
CA VAL A 396 35.55 -0.56 27.51
C VAL A 396 35.79 0.54 28.56
N PRO A 397 35.60 1.84 28.25
CA PRO A 397 35.41 2.86 29.26
C PRO A 397 33.92 3.02 29.60
N HIS A 398 33.59 2.79 30.88
CA HIS A 398 32.33 3.20 31.49
C HIS A 398 32.24 4.74 31.56
N VAL A 399 31.15 5.32 31.03
CA VAL A 399 30.75 6.70 31.32
C VAL A 399 29.59 6.68 32.32
N ARG A 400 29.82 7.29 33.48
CA ARG A 400 28.82 7.56 34.52
C ARG A 400 27.89 8.69 34.08
N SER A 401 26.59 8.44 33.97
CA SER A 401 25.57 9.48 33.89
C SER A 401 25.04 9.82 35.29
N THR A 402 25.27 11.05 35.73
CA THR A 402 24.65 11.63 36.93
C THR A 402 23.20 12.01 36.62
N GLY A 403 22.25 11.32 37.25
CA GLY A 403 20.83 11.64 37.19
C GLY A 403 20.48 12.86 38.06
N LYS A 404 19.68 13.78 37.49
CA LYS A 404 18.86 14.72 38.26
C LYS A 404 17.41 14.48 37.87
N GLU A 405 16.67 13.91 38.81
CA GLU A 405 15.23 13.75 38.75
C GLU A 405 14.53 15.10 38.63
N ARG A 406 13.55 15.19 37.73
CA ARG A 406 12.48 16.19 37.79
C ARG A 406 11.15 15.49 37.60
N LYS A 407 10.46 15.29 38.71
CA LYS A 407 9.10 14.77 38.80
C LYS A 407 8.13 15.80 38.23
N TRP A 408 7.33 15.39 37.24
CA TRP A 408 6.11 16.09 36.83
C TRP A 408 4.94 15.13 36.99
N THR A 409 4.05 15.48 37.92
CA THR A 409 2.78 14.82 38.18
C THR A 409 1.75 15.38 37.20
N LEU A 410 1.17 14.53 36.34
CA LEU A 410 -0.02 14.89 35.57
C LEU A 410 -1.22 14.05 36.02
N ARG A 411 -2.31 14.77 36.24
CA ARG A 411 -3.61 14.32 36.73
C ARG A 411 -4.33 13.54 35.62
N TRP A 412 -4.97 12.44 36.02
CA TRP A 412 -5.83 11.60 35.19
C TRP A 412 -7.09 12.36 34.79
N GLY A 413 -7.30 12.53 33.48
CA GLY A 413 -8.58 12.90 32.89
C GLY A 413 -9.21 11.66 32.26
N ALA A 414 -10.33 11.23 32.81
CA ALA A 414 -11.08 10.06 32.37
C ALA A 414 -11.72 10.31 30.98
N LEU A 415 -11.45 9.42 30.02
CA LEU A 415 -12.21 9.35 28.77
C LEU A 415 -13.18 8.17 28.86
N GLN A 416 -14.48 8.49 28.89
CA GLN A 416 -15.57 7.53 28.83
C GLN A 416 -15.69 7.01 27.39
N VAL A 417 -15.61 5.69 27.21
CA VAL A 417 -15.94 5.01 25.95
C VAL A 417 -17.41 4.63 25.98
N THR A 418 -18.23 5.34 25.22
CA THR A 418 -19.63 4.99 24.98
C THR A 418 -19.69 3.92 23.89
N ALA A 419 -19.91 2.67 24.28
CA ALA A 419 -20.31 1.60 23.37
C ALA A 419 -21.83 1.60 23.26
N ALA A 420 -22.36 1.93 22.08
CA ALA A 420 -23.76 1.73 21.74
C ALA A 420 -23.86 1.24 20.30
N LEU A 421 -24.37 0.01 20.14
CA LEU A 421 -25.39 -0.39 19.16
C LEU A 421 -25.52 -1.93 19.16
N ILE A 422 -26.39 -2.43 20.05
CA ILE A 422 -27.08 -3.71 19.84
C ILE A 422 -28.57 -3.34 19.77
N SER A 423 -29.12 -3.31 18.55
CA SER A 423 -30.57 -3.30 18.36
C SER A 423 -31.06 -4.73 18.52
N ASN A 424 -31.85 -4.95 19.57
CA ASN A 424 -32.40 -6.23 19.98
C ASN A 424 -33.76 -6.41 19.29
N SER A 425 -33.84 -7.32 18.32
CA SER A 425 -35.12 -7.77 17.74
C SER A 425 -35.61 -8.98 18.52
N GLN A 426 -36.64 -8.81 19.35
CA GLN A 426 -37.35 -9.94 19.98
C GLN A 426 -38.32 -10.60 18.99
N PRO A 427 -38.44 -11.95 18.99
CA PRO A 427 -39.42 -12.67 18.19
C PRO A 427 -40.76 -12.82 18.94
N GLN A 428 -41.86 -12.63 18.22
CA GLN A 428 -43.21 -12.98 18.66
C GLN A 428 -43.45 -14.49 18.49
N PRO A 429 -44.04 -15.21 19.48
CA PRO A 429 -44.43 -16.60 19.31
C PRO A 429 -45.83 -16.74 18.71
N SER A 430 -45.96 -17.70 17.80
CA SER A 430 -47.18 -18.18 17.18
C SER A 430 -47.94 -19.15 18.10
N GLY A 431 -49.28 -19.05 18.10
CA GLY A 431 -50.20 -20.01 18.70
C GLY A 431 -51.60 -19.90 18.07
N LEU A 432 -51.93 -20.85 17.19
CA LEU A 432 -53.27 -21.21 16.68
C LEU A 432 -54.07 -21.98 17.77
N PRO A 433 -55.40 -22.28 17.67
CA PRO A 433 -56.16 -22.58 16.44
C PRO A 433 -57.68 -22.22 16.36
N ASP A 434 -58.21 -22.45 15.15
CA ASP A 434 -59.55 -22.89 14.70
C ASP A 434 -60.86 -22.22 15.16
N TYR A 435 -61.70 -21.82 14.18
CA TYR A 435 -63.07 -22.31 13.97
C TYR A 435 -63.67 -21.78 12.65
N GLY A 436 -64.10 -22.71 11.79
CA GLY A 436 -65.49 -22.68 11.28
C GLY A 436 -65.83 -21.97 9.96
N LEU A 437 -65.92 -22.78 8.91
CA LEU A 437 -67.09 -22.93 8.02
C LEU A 437 -67.47 -21.82 7.00
N SER A 438 -67.38 -22.28 5.73
CA SER A 438 -68.46 -22.30 4.72
C SER A 438 -68.58 -21.21 3.66
N ARG A 439 -68.22 -21.64 2.43
CA ARG A 439 -68.95 -21.55 1.15
C ARG A 439 -69.66 -20.24 0.78
N LEU A 440 -69.31 -19.71 -0.41
CA LEU A 440 -70.12 -19.80 -1.65
C LEU A 440 -69.52 -18.93 -2.77
N HIS A 441 -69.41 -19.53 -3.98
CA HIS A 441 -69.66 -18.99 -5.33
C HIS A 441 -69.44 -17.49 -5.63
N GLY A 442 -68.80 -17.05 -6.72
CA GLY A 442 -68.33 -17.74 -7.90
C GLY A 442 -67.96 -16.75 -9.03
N ALA A 443 -67.52 -17.36 -10.13
CA ALA A 443 -67.53 -16.92 -11.53
C ALA A 443 -66.81 -15.62 -11.97
N VAL A 444 -65.71 -15.87 -12.69
CA VAL A 444 -65.14 -15.03 -13.75
C VAL A 444 -65.91 -15.29 -15.06
N PRO A 445 -66.08 -14.31 -15.96
CA PRO A 445 -66.25 -14.61 -17.39
C PRO A 445 -65.02 -14.19 -18.21
N ARG A 446 -64.65 -15.05 -19.16
CA ARG A 446 -63.79 -14.70 -20.30
C ARG A 446 -64.65 -14.55 -21.56
N HIS A 447 -64.18 -13.65 -22.42
CA HIS A 447 -64.50 -13.43 -23.84
C HIS A 447 -65.76 -12.63 -24.20
N GLY A 448 -65.48 -11.64 -25.05
CA GLY A 448 -66.34 -10.57 -25.53
C GLY A 448 -65.46 -9.35 -25.79
#